data_AF-A0AAD7LCV5-F1
#
_entry.id   AF-A0AAD7LCV5-F1
#
_cell.length_a   1.000
_cell.length_b   1.000
_cell.length_c   1.000
_cell.angle_alpha   90.00
_cell.angle_beta   90.00
_cell.angle_gamma   90.00
#
_symmetry.space_group_name_H-M   'P 1'
#
loop_
_entity.id
_entity.type
_entity.pdbx_description
1 polymer ?
#
loop_
_entity_poly.entity_id
_entity_poly.type
_entity_poly.pdbx_seq_one_letter_code
_entity_poly.pdbx_strand_id
1 'polypeptide(L)'
;MERQLITKRGRVYAVEPSKIAQAMFAKDYVNFLVPSLMKINSKLSSEENCSHFDLGTSVKYEVDMALVFSAQGFGWSNALKFKLQRDYANVGRSMFHTPLSTHLPLSSSLHNISTNSHRTCTSSIVQNEAHDHQNAVTPVEFSPNTSFRSKVKKCRRKSKVLVQAKESEEEKMGNRLKNIRMLVPGGEEMSDEQVLAELGTYITCLEMQVNILHHLVETH
;
A
#
# COMPACT_ATOMS: atom_id res chain seq x y z
N MET A 1 18.87 60.47 -16.18
CA MET A 1 18.58 59.07 -16.57
C MET A 1 19.45 58.18 -15.71
N GLU A 2 18.87 57.50 -14.71
CA GLU A 2 19.63 56.53 -13.92
C GLU A 2 18.70 55.35 -13.60
N ARG A 3 18.96 54.20 -14.24
CA ARG A 3 18.21 52.97 -14.04
C ARG A 3 18.92 52.16 -12.96
N GLN A 4 18.33 52.05 -11.79
CA GLN A 4 18.79 51.12 -10.75
C GLN A 4 18.44 49.68 -11.17
N LEU A 5 19.46 48.83 -11.26
CA LEU A 5 19.33 47.39 -11.54
C LEU A 5 18.99 46.67 -10.24
N ILE A 6 17.75 46.19 -10.13
CA ILE A 6 17.32 45.31 -9.04
C ILE A 6 17.92 43.92 -9.28
N THR A 7 18.99 43.58 -8.56
CA THR A 7 19.56 42.23 -8.54
C THR A 7 18.63 41.31 -7.74
N LYS A 8 17.81 40.53 -8.45
CA LYS A 8 16.98 39.47 -7.86
C LYS A 8 17.89 38.36 -7.34
N ARG A 9 18.05 38.25 -6.02
CA ARG A 9 18.67 37.09 -5.38
C ARG A 9 17.72 35.90 -5.51
N GLY A 10 18.03 34.98 -6.42
CA GLY A 10 17.39 33.68 -6.48
C GLY A 10 17.64 32.93 -5.17
N ARG A 11 16.57 32.54 -4.48
CA ARG A 11 16.67 31.66 -3.31
C ARG A 11 16.90 30.24 -3.83
N VAL A 12 18.12 29.74 -3.66
CA VAL A 12 18.41 28.32 -3.79
C VAL A 12 17.78 27.64 -2.58
N TYR A 13 16.77 26.82 -2.80
CA TYR A 13 16.21 25.98 -1.76
C TYR A 13 17.26 24.90 -1.45
N ALA A 14 17.84 24.93 -0.26
CA ALA A 14 18.60 23.79 0.22
C ALA A 14 17.63 22.61 0.35
N VAL A 15 17.96 21.50 -0.28
CA VAL A 15 17.18 20.27 -0.23
C VAL A 15 17.29 19.63 1.16
N GLU A 16 18.34 19.96 1.93
CA GLU A 16 18.53 19.45 3.27
C GLU A 16 17.61 20.11 4.31
N PRO A 17 17.05 19.31 5.24
CA PRO A 17 16.31 19.84 6.37
C PRO A 17 17.19 20.74 7.24
N SER A 18 16.61 21.83 7.74
CA SER A 18 17.31 22.66 8.73
C SER A 18 17.71 21.83 9.95
N LYS A 19 18.84 22.16 10.60
CA LYS A 19 19.29 21.51 11.83
C LYS A 19 18.21 21.47 12.93
N ILE A 20 17.32 22.47 12.95
CA ILE A 20 16.19 22.54 13.87
C ILE A 20 15.16 21.44 13.56
N ALA A 21 14.79 21.28 12.29
CA ALA A 21 13.89 20.20 11.87
C ALA A 21 14.50 18.83 12.17
N GLN A 22 15.82 18.69 11.99
CA GLN A 22 16.51 17.44 12.31
C GLN A 22 16.45 17.11 13.80
N ALA A 23 16.75 18.09 14.65
CA ALA A 23 16.69 17.94 16.10
C ALA A 23 15.27 17.65 16.60
N MET A 24 14.25 18.29 16.02
CA MET A 24 12.85 18.04 16.35
C MET A 24 12.43 16.62 16.01
N PHE A 25 12.69 16.17 14.78
CA PHE A 25 12.42 14.80 14.37
C PHE A 25 13.11 13.79 15.30
N ALA A 26 14.41 14.00 15.58
CA ALA A 26 15.16 13.08 16.43
C ALA A 26 14.60 13.00 17.84
N LYS A 27 14.22 14.15 18.40
CA LYS A 27 13.54 14.23 19.70
C LYS A 27 12.24 13.45 19.69
N ASP A 28 11.37 13.68 18.71
CA ASP A 28 10.06 13.02 18.63
C ASP A 28 10.20 11.51 18.41
N TYR A 29 11.17 11.11 17.57
CA TYR A 29 11.46 9.71 17.26
C TYR A 29 11.92 8.95 18.49
N VAL A 30 12.92 9.46 19.22
CA VAL A 30 13.47 8.82 20.42
C VAL A 30 12.44 8.83 21.56
N ASN A 31 11.69 9.92 21.72
CA ASN A 31 10.65 10.03 22.75
C ASN A 31 9.55 8.99 22.59
N PHE A 32 9.20 8.64 21.35
CA PHE A 32 8.25 7.57 21.10
C PHE A 32 8.91 6.19 21.22
N LEU A 33 10.06 6.02 20.57
CA LEU A 33 10.68 4.70 20.39
C LEU A 33 11.16 4.09 21.71
N VAL A 34 11.92 4.84 22.52
CA VAL A 34 12.56 4.29 23.73
C VAL A 34 11.54 3.74 24.73
N PRO A 35 10.47 4.47 25.11
CA PRO A 35 9.45 3.92 25.99
C PRO A 35 8.72 2.71 25.40
N SER A 36 8.47 2.69 24.09
CA SER A 36 7.82 1.56 23.41
C SER A 36 8.70 0.31 23.44
N LEU A 37 10.00 0.43 23.17
CA LEU A 37 10.94 -0.70 23.25
C LEU A 37 11.08 -1.22 24.68
N MET A 38 11.10 -0.33 25.68
CA MET A 38 11.10 -0.74 27.09
C MET A 38 9.84 -1.54 27.45
N LYS A 39 8.67 -1.14 26.95
CA LYS A 39 7.41 -1.91 27.14
C LYS A 39 7.51 -3.30 26.54
N ILE A 40 8.02 -3.42 25.31
CA ILE A 40 8.22 -4.73 24.67
C ILE A 40 9.16 -5.60 25.51
N ASN A 41 10.29 -5.06 25.96
CA ASN A 41 11.23 -5.78 26.79
C ASN A 41 10.62 -6.24 28.12
N SER A 42 9.81 -5.39 28.77
CA SER A 42 9.13 -5.74 30.01
C SER A 42 8.13 -6.88 29.85
N LYS A 43 7.43 -6.95 28.70
CA LYS A 43 6.53 -8.07 28.36
C LYS A 43 7.30 -9.37 28.17
N LEU A 44 8.46 -9.30 27.48
CA LEU A 44 9.33 -10.45 27.26
C LEU A 44 9.81 -11.07 28.59
N SER A 45 10.06 -10.24 29.60
CA SER A 45 10.44 -10.68 30.93
C SER A 45 9.29 -11.27 31.76
N SER A 46 8.03 -11.03 31.36
CA SER A 46 6.83 -11.43 32.11
C SER A 46 6.07 -12.60 31.49
N GLU A 47 6.20 -12.86 30.19
CA GLU A 47 5.51 -13.93 29.47
C GLU A 47 6.52 -14.90 28.84
N GLU A 48 6.57 -16.15 29.34
CA GLU A 48 7.51 -17.19 28.88
C GLU A 48 7.25 -17.75 27.46
N ASN A 49 6.24 -17.25 26.73
CA ASN A 49 5.81 -17.83 25.45
C ASN A 49 5.70 -16.82 24.29
N CYS A 50 6.41 -15.69 24.35
CA CYS A 50 6.48 -14.80 23.19
C CYS A 50 7.42 -15.42 22.12
N SER A 51 6.89 -15.79 20.96
CA SER A 51 7.74 -16.32 19.90
C SER A 51 8.68 -15.21 19.39
N HIS A 52 9.91 -15.57 19.00
CA HIS A 52 10.86 -14.60 18.44
C HIS A 52 10.30 -13.85 17.21
N PHE A 53 9.36 -14.47 16.49
CA PHE A 53 8.65 -13.85 15.38
C PHE A 53 7.69 -12.73 15.83
N ASP A 54 7.03 -12.90 16.98
CA ASP A 54 6.14 -11.89 17.57
C ASP A 54 6.93 -10.68 18.09
N LEU A 55 8.16 -10.91 18.57
CA LEU A 55 9.05 -9.83 18.99
C LEU A 55 9.47 -8.97 17.81
N GLY A 56 9.97 -9.58 16.72
CA GLY A 56 10.44 -8.83 15.55
C GLY A 56 9.34 -8.00 14.89
N THR A 57 8.12 -8.54 14.82
CA THR A 57 6.95 -7.83 14.28
C THR A 57 6.51 -6.68 15.19
N SER A 58 6.55 -6.87 16.52
CA SER A 58 6.26 -5.81 17.50
C SER A 58 7.28 -4.68 17.45
N VAL A 59 8.58 -5.00 17.42
CA VAL A 59 9.66 -4.00 17.31
C VAL A 59 9.53 -3.22 16.02
N LYS A 60 9.32 -3.90 14.88
CA LYS A 60 9.11 -3.25 13.60
C LYS A 60 7.91 -2.30 13.62
N TYR A 61 6.79 -2.73 14.21
CA TYR A 61 5.60 -1.89 14.34
C TYR A 61 5.90 -0.61 15.13
N GLU A 62 6.58 -0.70 16.27
CA GLU A 62 6.92 0.47 17.08
C GLU A 62 7.94 1.39 16.38
N VAL A 63 8.92 0.82 15.68
CA VAL A 63 9.90 1.57 14.87
C VAL A 63 9.23 2.34 13.75
N ASP A 64 8.29 1.71 13.04
CA ASP A 64 7.53 2.33 11.95
C ASP A 64 6.54 3.38 12.51
N MET A 65 5.92 3.13 13.66
CA MET A 65 5.05 4.11 14.34
C MET A 65 5.84 5.33 14.85
N ALA A 66 7.05 5.14 15.36
CA ALA A 66 7.95 6.24 15.74
C ALA A 66 8.25 7.13 14.53
N LEU A 67 8.51 6.53 13.37
CA LEU A 67 8.76 7.25 12.12
C LEU A 67 7.52 8.09 11.72
N VAL A 68 6.33 7.50 11.81
CA VAL A 68 5.06 8.18 11.55
C VAL A 68 4.88 9.42 12.43
N PHE A 69 5.09 9.29 13.75
CA PHE A 69 4.91 10.41 14.68
C PHE A 69 5.94 11.52 14.50
N SER A 70 7.16 11.16 14.11
CA SER A 70 8.25 12.13 13.89
C SER A 70 8.10 12.89 12.57
N ALA A 71 7.37 12.31 11.62
CA ALA A 71 7.12 12.85 10.29
C ALA A 71 5.67 13.34 10.14
N GLN A 72 5.06 13.85 11.21
CA GLN A 72 3.69 14.33 11.15
C GLN A 72 3.55 15.51 10.17
N GLY A 73 2.57 15.43 9.27
CA GLY A 73 2.28 16.47 8.28
C GLY A 73 2.59 16.08 6.84
N PHE A 74 3.23 14.93 6.60
CA PHE A 74 3.40 14.37 5.25
C PHE A 74 2.26 13.40 4.89
N GLY A 75 1.91 13.29 3.62
CA GLY A 75 0.87 12.36 3.16
C GLY A 75 1.25 10.90 3.39
N TRP A 76 2.50 10.54 3.11
CA TRP A 76 3.05 9.20 3.26
C TRP A 76 3.07 8.76 4.72
N SER A 77 3.28 9.67 5.68
CA SER A 77 3.29 9.31 7.10
C SER A 77 1.88 8.98 7.59
N ASN A 78 0.86 9.70 7.10
CA ASN A 78 -0.55 9.36 7.35
C ASN A 78 -0.94 8.03 6.69
N ALA A 79 -0.56 7.80 5.44
CA ALA A 79 -0.83 6.54 4.76
C ALA A 79 -0.14 5.35 5.45
N LEU A 80 1.12 5.52 5.89
CA LEU A 80 1.85 4.54 6.67
C LEU A 80 1.13 4.26 8.00
N LYS A 81 0.65 5.29 8.70
CA LYS A 81 -0.14 5.15 9.93
C LYS A 81 -1.37 4.27 9.71
N PHE A 82 -2.16 4.54 8.67
CA PHE A 82 -3.36 3.76 8.37
C PHE A 82 -3.00 2.31 8.03
N LYS A 83 -1.93 2.09 7.27
CA LYS A 83 -1.42 0.75 6.96
C LYS A 83 -1.05 -0.01 8.23
N LEU A 84 -0.25 0.59 9.12
CA LEU A 84 0.18 -0.02 10.38
C LEU A 84 -1.01 -0.36 11.29
N GLN A 85 -1.96 0.55 11.45
CA GLN A 85 -3.15 0.32 12.27
C GLN A 85 -4.03 -0.81 11.73
N ARG A 86 -4.21 -0.87 10.40
CA ARG A 86 -4.96 -1.92 9.74
C ARG A 86 -4.26 -3.28 9.88
N ASP A 87 -2.96 -3.33 9.67
CA ASP A 87 -2.18 -4.56 9.75
C ASP A 87 -2.17 -5.08 11.20
N TYR A 88 -2.02 -4.19 12.19
CA TYR A 88 -2.08 -4.54 13.61
C TYR A 88 -3.46 -5.08 14.04
N ALA A 89 -4.55 -4.46 13.57
CA ALA A 89 -5.91 -4.94 13.85
C ALA A 89 -6.19 -6.32 13.23
N ASN A 90 -5.62 -6.59 12.06
CA ASN A 90 -5.77 -7.89 11.38
C ASN A 90 -4.93 -8.98 12.07
N VAL A 91 -3.72 -8.66 12.54
CA VAL A 91 -2.90 -9.57 13.35
C VAL A 91 -3.59 -9.85 14.69
N GLY A 92 -4.15 -8.82 15.34
CA GLY A 92 -4.97 -8.97 16.53
C GLY A 92 -6.20 -9.87 16.32
N ARG A 93 -6.86 -9.79 15.16
CA ARG A 93 -8.01 -10.66 14.84
C ARG A 93 -7.63 -12.13 14.63
N SER A 94 -6.37 -12.42 14.28
CA SER A 94 -5.81 -13.78 14.28
C SER A 94 -5.28 -14.22 15.66
N MET A 95 -5.13 -13.29 16.61
CA MET A 95 -4.46 -13.50 17.91
C MET A 95 -5.44 -13.49 19.09
N PHE A 96 -6.67 -12.98 18.94
CA PHE A 96 -7.68 -12.91 20.01
C PHE A 96 -8.87 -13.84 19.75
N HIS A 97 -8.73 -15.11 20.10
CA HIS A 97 -9.86 -15.89 20.61
C HIS A 97 -10.01 -15.62 22.11
N THR A 98 -10.57 -14.46 22.46
CA THR A 98 -11.20 -14.25 23.77
C THR A 98 -12.43 -13.35 23.57
N PRO A 99 -13.63 -13.77 24.02
CA PRO A 99 -14.82 -12.97 23.85
C PRO A 99 -14.87 -11.94 24.97
N LEU A 100 -14.67 -10.66 24.65
CA LEU A 100 -15.19 -9.60 25.50
C LEU A 100 -15.96 -8.58 24.68
N SER A 101 -17.26 -8.88 24.61
CA SER A 101 -18.33 -7.91 24.41
C SER A 101 -18.30 -6.89 25.54
N THR A 102 -18.22 -5.60 25.23
CA THR A 102 -19.24 -4.60 25.58
C THR A 102 -18.89 -3.22 25.01
N HIS A 103 -19.67 -2.84 24.00
CA HIS A 103 -20.35 -1.57 23.84
C HIS A 103 -19.55 -0.25 23.96
N LEU A 104 -19.40 0.48 22.84
CA LEU A 104 -19.93 1.84 22.65
C LEU A 104 -19.86 2.24 21.16
N PRO A 105 -20.81 3.05 20.64
CA PRO A 105 -21.12 3.10 19.21
C PRO A 105 -20.36 4.17 18.42
N LEU A 106 -19.91 3.77 17.23
CA LEU A 106 -19.57 4.65 16.11
C LEU A 106 -20.88 5.15 15.48
N SER A 107 -21.08 6.48 15.41
CA SER A 107 -22.05 7.06 14.48
C SER A 107 -21.39 8.21 13.71
N SER A 108 -21.04 7.92 12.46
CA SER A 108 -20.86 8.92 11.42
C SER A 108 -21.49 8.35 10.15
N SER A 109 -22.78 8.63 9.99
CA SER A 109 -23.57 8.29 8.81
C SER A 109 -23.28 9.31 7.69
N LEU A 110 -22.85 8.82 6.53
CA LEU A 110 -22.94 9.54 5.26
C LEU A 110 -23.49 8.59 4.19
N HIS A 111 -24.76 8.78 3.85
CA HIS A 111 -25.47 8.40 2.61
C HIS A 111 -26.84 9.10 2.71
N ASN A 112 -27.52 9.65 1.70
CA ASN A 112 -27.42 9.67 0.26
C ASN A 112 -28.06 10.99 -0.20
N ILE A 113 -27.45 11.70 -1.16
CA ILE A 113 -28.16 12.75 -1.89
C ILE A 113 -28.93 12.09 -3.03
N SER A 114 -30.25 12.09 -2.87
CA SER A 114 -31.24 11.77 -3.90
C SER A 114 -31.40 12.96 -4.83
N THR A 115 -31.15 12.77 -6.12
CA THR A 115 -31.63 13.68 -7.17
C THR A 115 -32.50 12.89 -8.14
N ASN A 116 -33.79 12.88 -7.83
CA ASN A 116 -34.85 12.47 -8.74
C ASN A 116 -35.27 13.70 -9.56
N SER A 117 -35.14 13.66 -10.88
CA SER A 117 -35.88 14.57 -11.75
C SER A 117 -36.16 13.93 -13.10
N HIS A 118 -37.44 13.58 -13.23
CA HIS A 118 -38.24 13.16 -14.37
C HIS A 118 -37.81 13.67 -15.75
N ARG A 119 -37.98 12.80 -16.76
CA ARG A 119 -38.71 13.09 -18.01
C ARG A 119 -39.23 11.79 -18.63
N THR A 120 -40.51 11.85 -18.99
CA THR A 120 -41.38 10.82 -19.60
C THR A 120 -41.25 10.74 -21.12
N CYS A 121 -41.96 9.77 -21.69
CA CYS A 121 -42.45 9.60 -23.08
C CYS A 121 -41.75 8.46 -23.84
N THR A 122 -42.38 7.53 -24.55
CA THR A 122 -43.78 7.11 -24.83
C THR A 122 -43.66 5.96 -25.86
N SER A 123 -44.45 4.88 -25.72
CA SER A 123 -45.05 3.99 -26.77
C SER A 123 -44.19 3.44 -27.94
N SER A 124 -44.33 2.21 -28.47
CA SER A 124 -45.36 1.15 -28.42
C SER A 124 -44.97 -0.01 -29.37
N ILE A 125 -45.77 -1.10 -29.38
CA ILE A 125 -45.97 -2.14 -30.45
C ILE A 125 -45.07 -3.39 -30.29
N VAL A 126 -45.47 -4.65 -30.05
CA VAL A 126 -46.65 -5.56 -30.25
C VAL A 126 -46.28 -6.73 -31.18
N GLN A 127 -46.43 -7.95 -30.64
CA GLN A 127 -46.73 -9.27 -31.28
C GLN A 127 -45.71 -9.98 -32.20
N ASN A 128 -45.33 -11.22 -31.85
CA ASN A 128 -46.02 -12.44 -32.32
C ASN A 128 -45.39 -13.75 -31.79
N GLU A 129 -46.23 -14.77 -31.71
CA GLU A 129 -46.09 -16.11 -31.11
C GLU A 129 -45.43 -17.14 -32.05
N ALA A 130 -44.92 -18.26 -31.50
CA ALA A 130 -45.40 -19.63 -31.79
C ALA A 130 -44.45 -20.76 -31.30
N HIS A 131 -45.01 -21.67 -30.49
CA HIS A 131 -44.85 -23.13 -30.42
C HIS A 131 -43.48 -23.83 -30.21
N ASP A 132 -43.24 -24.19 -28.93
CA ASP A 132 -43.23 -25.54 -28.33
C ASP A 132 -42.80 -26.78 -29.17
N HIS A 133 -41.82 -27.55 -28.66
CA HIS A 133 -41.92 -29.00 -28.43
C HIS A 133 -40.72 -29.57 -27.65
N GLN A 134 -41.02 -29.87 -26.39
CA GLN A 134 -40.48 -30.84 -25.44
C GLN A 134 -39.65 -32.03 -25.98
N ASN A 135 -38.53 -32.38 -25.35
CA ASN A 135 -38.45 -33.43 -24.31
C ASN A 135 -36.99 -33.77 -23.92
N ALA A 136 -36.81 -34.00 -22.62
CA ALA A 136 -35.57 -34.34 -21.94
C ALA A 136 -35.52 -35.84 -21.56
N VAL A 137 -34.39 -36.24 -20.94
CA VAL A 137 -34.19 -37.35 -19.97
C VAL A 137 -33.58 -38.65 -20.55
N THR A 138 -32.24 -38.78 -20.63
CA THR A 138 -31.28 -39.46 -19.69
C THR A 138 -31.02 -40.96 -20.02
N PRO A 139 -30.16 -41.73 -19.30
CA PRO A 139 -28.70 -41.62 -19.09
C PRO A 139 -27.93 -42.99 -19.16
N VAL A 140 -26.63 -42.93 -18.83
CA VAL A 140 -25.71 -43.99 -18.31
C VAL A 140 -24.98 -44.93 -19.29
N GLU A 141 -23.68 -44.61 -19.40
CA GLU A 141 -22.45 -45.43 -19.45
C GLU A 141 -22.52 -46.94 -19.66
N PHE A 142 -21.58 -47.47 -20.47
CA PHE A 142 -20.44 -48.26 -20.00
C PHE A 142 -19.31 -48.23 -21.05
N SER A 143 -18.11 -47.85 -20.60
CA SER A 143 -16.81 -48.06 -21.28
C SER A 143 -16.46 -49.57 -21.29
N PRO A 144 -15.67 -50.11 -22.25
CA PRO A 144 -14.21 -49.97 -22.13
C PRO A 144 -13.37 -49.97 -23.43
N ASN A 145 -12.14 -49.49 -23.22
CA ASN A 145 -10.95 -49.42 -24.06
C ASN A 145 -10.63 -50.60 -25.01
N THR A 146 -9.90 -50.26 -26.08
CA THR A 146 -8.66 -50.87 -26.65
C THR A 146 -8.55 -50.39 -28.12
N SER A 147 -7.44 -50.03 -28.76
CA SER A 147 -6.02 -50.02 -28.43
C SER A 147 -5.21 -49.35 -29.57
N PHE A 148 -3.98 -48.96 -29.24
CA PHE A 148 -2.77 -48.85 -30.08
C PHE A 148 -2.55 -47.78 -31.18
N ARG A 149 -1.43 -47.06 -30.93
CA ARG A 149 -0.33 -46.69 -31.85
C ARG A 149 -0.40 -45.37 -32.65
N SER A 150 0.13 -44.35 -31.96
CA SER A 150 1.28 -43.51 -32.35
C SER A 150 1.49 -43.19 -33.85
N LYS A 151 1.24 -41.94 -34.21
CA LYS A 151 2.07 -41.24 -35.21
C LYS A 151 2.55 -39.90 -34.65
N VAL A 152 3.84 -39.88 -34.35
CA VAL A 152 4.66 -38.69 -34.12
C VAL A 152 4.47 -37.74 -35.30
N LYS A 153 3.82 -36.58 -35.07
CA LYS A 153 3.91 -35.43 -35.98
C LYS A 153 4.72 -34.35 -35.28
N LYS A 154 5.95 -34.23 -35.78
CA LYS A 154 7.02 -33.29 -35.45
C LYS A 154 6.47 -31.89 -35.15
N CYS A 155 6.69 -31.42 -33.93
CA CYS A 155 6.36 -30.08 -33.47
C CYS A 155 7.06 -29.05 -34.39
N ARG A 156 6.27 -28.26 -35.12
CA ARG A 156 6.76 -27.12 -35.90
C ARG A 156 7.25 -26.09 -34.87
N ARG A 157 8.56 -26.04 -34.64
CA ARG A 157 9.20 -25.00 -33.82
C ARG A 157 8.86 -23.65 -34.44
N LYS A 158 7.86 -22.96 -33.88
CA LYS A 158 7.73 -21.51 -34.07
C LYS A 158 8.96 -20.92 -33.40
N SER A 159 9.96 -20.57 -34.21
CA SER A 159 11.03 -19.68 -33.79
C SER A 159 10.34 -18.40 -33.33
N LYS A 160 10.23 -18.23 -32.01
CA LYS A 160 9.85 -16.96 -31.41
C LYS A 160 11.06 -16.08 -31.64
N VAL A 161 11.05 -15.38 -32.76
CA VAL A 161 11.89 -14.20 -32.97
C VAL A 161 11.56 -13.30 -31.79
N LEU A 162 12.46 -13.25 -30.82
CA LEU A 162 12.45 -12.28 -29.76
C LEU A 162 12.72 -10.95 -30.45
N VAL A 163 11.66 -10.33 -30.96
CA VAL A 163 11.68 -8.90 -31.23
C VAL A 163 11.92 -8.29 -29.86
N GLN A 164 13.15 -7.91 -29.58
CA GLN A 164 13.42 -6.89 -28.58
C GLN A 164 12.65 -5.66 -29.06
N ALA A 165 11.40 -5.55 -28.61
CA ALA A 165 10.70 -4.28 -28.62
C ALA A 165 11.63 -3.35 -27.85
N LYS A 166 12.22 -2.38 -28.54
CA LYS A 166 12.93 -1.29 -27.88
C LYS A 166 11.87 -0.60 -27.05
N GLU A 167 11.88 -0.88 -25.75
CA GLU A 167 11.04 -0.22 -24.76
C GLU A 167 11.22 1.29 -24.98
N SER A 168 10.11 2.00 -25.20
CA SER A 168 10.17 3.44 -25.42
C SER A 168 10.73 4.10 -24.15
N GLU A 169 11.47 5.20 -24.28
CA GLU A 169 11.92 5.97 -23.10
C GLU A 169 10.73 6.39 -22.22
N GLU A 170 9.55 6.59 -22.82
CA GLU A 170 8.30 6.86 -22.12
C GLU A 170 7.81 5.66 -21.29
N GLU A 171 7.88 4.44 -21.85
CA GLU A 171 7.51 3.19 -21.16
C GLU A 171 8.47 2.92 -20.00
N LYS A 172 9.78 3.12 -20.23
CA LYS A 172 10.81 3.02 -19.19
C LYS A 172 10.58 4.03 -18.06
N MET A 173 10.20 5.26 -18.39
CA MET A 173 9.88 6.28 -17.38
C MET A 173 8.64 5.91 -16.59
N GLY A 174 7.57 5.44 -17.26
CA GLY A 174 6.36 4.94 -16.60
C GLY A 174 6.63 3.78 -15.64
N ASN A 175 7.46 2.83 -16.06
CA ASN A 175 7.86 1.69 -15.21
C ASN A 175 8.65 2.14 -13.97
N ARG A 176 9.55 3.13 -14.11
CA ARG A 176 10.27 3.70 -12.96
C ARG A 176 9.32 4.41 -12.00
N LEU A 177 8.36 5.17 -12.50
CA LEU A 177 7.39 5.89 -11.68
C LEU A 177 6.47 4.93 -10.92
N LYS A 178 6.03 3.85 -11.57
CA LYS A 178 5.30 2.76 -10.93
C LYS A 178 6.10 2.12 -9.79
N ASN A 179 7.41 1.90 -9.97
CA ASN A 179 8.25 1.36 -8.91
C ASN A 179 8.35 2.32 -7.71
N ILE A 180 8.50 3.63 -7.96
CA ILE A 180 8.51 4.65 -6.90
C ILE A 180 7.19 4.65 -6.13
N ARG A 181 6.06 4.57 -6.85
CA ARG A 181 4.71 4.51 -6.29
C ARG A 181 4.54 3.36 -5.29
N MET A 182 5.15 2.20 -5.56
CA MET A 182 5.12 1.04 -4.66
C MET A 182 6.02 1.18 -3.43
N LEU A 183 7.03 2.07 -3.47
CA LEU A 183 7.99 2.26 -2.37
C LEU A 183 7.53 3.31 -1.36
N VAL A 184 6.83 4.36 -1.82
CA VAL A 184 6.30 5.40 -0.94
C VAL A 184 5.01 4.90 -0.29
N PRO A 185 4.89 4.93 1.06
CA PRO A 185 3.64 4.57 1.72
C PRO A 185 2.47 5.42 1.22
N GLY A 186 1.39 4.76 0.77
CA GLY A 186 0.24 5.45 0.17
C GLY A 186 0.44 5.93 -1.27
N GLY A 187 1.59 5.65 -1.88
CA GLY A 187 1.89 6.10 -3.24
C GLY A 187 0.84 5.68 -4.26
N GLU A 188 0.23 4.49 -4.10
CA GLU A 188 -0.82 3.99 -5.00
C GLU A 188 -2.01 4.95 -5.13
N GLU A 189 -2.31 5.72 -4.10
CA GLU A 189 -3.43 6.66 -4.01
C GLU A 189 -3.05 8.10 -4.41
N MET A 190 -1.75 8.40 -4.51
CA MET A 190 -1.21 9.73 -4.78
C MET A 190 -1.14 10.04 -6.29
N SER A 191 -1.12 11.32 -6.68
CA SER A 191 -0.73 11.70 -8.05
C SER A 191 0.78 11.55 -8.24
N ASP A 192 1.25 11.52 -9.48
CA ASP A 192 2.68 11.38 -9.77
C ASP A 192 3.50 12.57 -9.23
N GLU A 193 2.95 13.79 -9.31
CA GLU A 193 3.55 14.99 -8.72
C GLU A 193 3.63 14.89 -7.20
N GLN A 194 2.58 14.37 -6.56
CA GLN A 194 2.56 14.19 -5.12
C GLN A 194 3.57 13.12 -4.67
N VAL A 195 3.63 11.98 -5.36
CA VAL A 195 4.63 10.93 -5.09
C VAL A 195 6.03 11.50 -5.17
N LEU A 196 6.34 12.29 -6.20
CA LEU A 196 7.67 12.89 -6.36
C LEU A 196 7.97 13.97 -5.30
N ALA A 197 6.98 14.79 -4.94
CA ALA A 197 7.12 15.80 -3.89
C ALA A 197 7.37 15.16 -2.52
N GLU A 198 6.67 14.06 -2.22
CA GLU A 198 6.75 13.38 -0.94
C GLU A 198 7.96 12.44 -0.84
N LEU A 199 8.43 11.87 -1.95
CA LEU A 199 9.58 10.97 -2.00
C LEU A 199 10.82 11.56 -1.31
N GLY A 200 11.12 12.84 -1.56
CA GLY A 200 12.28 13.50 -0.95
C GLY A 200 12.18 13.56 0.58
N THR A 201 10.99 13.86 1.10
CA THR A 201 10.74 13.91 2.55
C THR A 201 10.78 12.52 3.19
N TYR A 202 10.31 11.49 2.47
CA TYR A 202 10.36 10.12 2.94
C TYR A 202 11.80 9.61 3.03
N ILE A 203 12.61 9.79 1.98
CA ILE A 203 14.04 9.44 1.97
C ILE A 203 14.77 10.09 3.14
N THR A 204 14.57 11.40 3.30
CA THR A 204 15.19 12.16 4.40
C THR A 204 14.82 11.57 5.77
N CYS A 205 13.55 11.26 6.00
CA CYS A 205 13.11 10.70 7.28
C CYS A 205 13.66 9.29 7.51
N LEU A 206 13.83 8.48 6.46
CA LEU A 206 14.49 7.17 6.54
C LEU A 206 15.98 7.30 6.89
N GLU A 207 16.70 8.23 6.27
CA GLU A 207 18.11 8.48 6.59
C GLU A 207 18.27 8.90 8.06
N MET A 208 17.39 9.80 8.53
CA MET A 208 17.39 10.23 9.92
C MET A 208 17.05 9.09 10.88
N GLN A 209 16.08 8.24 10.55
CA GLN A 209 15.76 7.04 11.32
C GLN A 209 16.98 6.13 11.43
N VAL A 210 17.62 5.78 10.31
CA VAL A 210 18.80 4.89 10.30
C VAL A 210 19.92 5.51 11.13
N ASN A 211 20.17 6.80 10.98
CA ASN A 211 21.19 7.50 11.77
C ASN A 211 20.89 7.42 13.27
N ILE A 212 19.65 7.70 13.70
CA ILE A 212 19.30 7.63 15.12
C ILE A 212 19.45 6.21 15.66
N LEU A 213 18.91 5.22 14.95
CA LEU A 213 19.00 3.81 15.34
C LEU A 213 20.45 3.34 15.45
N HIS A 214 21.31 3.75 14.51
CA HIS A 214 22.74 3.47 14.54
C HIS A 214 23.38 4.01 15.82
N HIS A 215 23.14 5.28 16.15
CA HIS A 215 23.68 5.88 17.38
C HIS A 215 23.16 5.17 18.63
N LEU A 216 21.90 4.74 18.68
CA LEU A 216 21.35 4.01 19.82
C LEU A 216 22.00 2.63 20.02
N VAL A 217 22.41 1.97 18.93
CA VAL A 217 23.08 0.66 18.99
C VAL A 217 24.57 0.81 19.34
N GLU A 218 25.25 1.81 18.78
CA GLU A 218 26.68 2.05 19.04
C GLU A 218 27.00 2.64 20.41
N THR A 219 26.00 3.19 21.12
CA THR A 219 26.18 3.71 22.48
C THR A 219 26.38 2.64 23.56
N HIS A 220 26.64 1.38 23.19
CA HIS A 220 26.90 0.24 24.07
C HIS A 220 28.17 -0.53 23.66
#